data_AF-A0A9E1R1V6-F1
#
_entry.id   AF-A0A9E1R1V6-F1
#
_cell.length_a   1.000
_cell.length_b   1.000
_cell.length_c   1.000
_cell.angle_alpha   90.00
_cell.angle_beta   90.00
_cell.angle_gamma   90.00
#
_symmetry.space_group_name_H-M   'P 1'
#
loop_
_entity.id
_entity.type
_entity.pdbx_description
1 polymer ?
#
loop_
_entity_poly.entity_id
_entity_poly.type
_entity_poly.pdbx_seq_one_letter_code
_entity_poly.pdbx_strand_id
1 'polypeptide(L)' 'MASRILFVLIAIIVVVFAVSNRAMTTVSFWPFGFELLLPLSIFILSVFVLGFLLGTIVTKATNLFKRKKTLKT' A
#
# COMPACT_ATOMS: atom_id res chain seq x y z
N MET A 1 -13.52 -20.38 2.33
CA MET A 1 -14.67 -19.55 2.78
C MET A 1 -14.22 -18.42 3.71
N ALA A 2 -13.38 -18.71 4.72
CA ALA A 2 -12.85 -17.71 5.66
C ALA A 2 -12.14 -16.50 5.01
N SER A 3 -11.37 -16.71 3.93
CA SER A 3 -10.66 -15.61 3.24
C SER A 3 -11.60 -14.54 2.68
N ARG A 4 -12.78 -14.92 2.18
CA ARG A 4 -13.76 -13.97 1.62
C ARG A 4 -14.36 -13.08 2.70
N ILE A 5 -14.63 -13.65 3.88
CA ILE A 5 -15.14 -12.90 5.04
C ILE A 5 -14.11 -11.85 5.48
N LEU A 6 -12.84 -12.25 5.58
CA LEU A 6 -11.76 -11.32 5.91
C LEU A 6 -11.66 -10.18 4.89
N PHE A 7 -11.75 -10.48 3.59
CA PHE A 7 -11.76 -9.46 2.54
C PHE A 7 -12.91 -8.47 2.69
N VAL A 8 -14.13 -8.96 2.97
CA VAL A 8 -15.30 -8.09 3.18
C VAL A 8 -15.08 -7.19 4.39
N LEU A 9 -14.55 -7.71 5.50
CA LEU A 9 -14.27 -6.91 6.69
C LEU A 9 -13.22 -5.82 6.41
N ILE A 10 -12.13 -6.16 5.71
CA ILE A 10 -11.12 -5.19 5.30
C ILE A 10 -11.73 -4.14 4.37
N ALA A 11 -12.56 -4.55 3.40
CA ALA A 11 -13.22 -3.63 2.48
C ALA A 11 -14.14 -2.65 3.23
N ILE A 12 -14.91 -3.12 4.21
CA ILE A 12 -15.75 -2.26 5.06
C ILE A 12 -14.88 -1.23 5.79
N ILE A 13 -13.78 -1.65 6.41
CA ILE A 13 -12.86 -0.74 7.12
C ILE A 13 -12.30 0.32 6.16
N VAL A 14 -11.85 -0.09 4.97
CA VAL A 14 -11.31 0.81 3.94
C VAL A 14 -12.36 1.83 3.49
N VAL A 15 -13.60 1.38 3.23
CA VAL A 15 -14.70 2.25 2.79
C VAL A 15 -15.07 3.24 3.89
N VAL A 16 -15.25 2.79 5.13
CA VAL A 16 -15.57 3.67 6.26
C VAL A 16 -14.46 4.70 6.47
N PHE A 17 -13.19 4.26 6.45
CA PHE A 17 -12.05 5.16 6.53
C PHE A 17 -12.07 6.20 5.40
N ALA A 18 -12.32 5.77 4.16
CA ALA A 18 -12.36 6.65 3.00
C ALA A 18 -13.51 7.68 3.08
N VAL A 19 -14.68 7.28 3.58
CA VAL A 19 -15.84 8.17 3.74
C VAL A 19 -15.63 9.16 4.89
N SER A 20 -15.11 8.71 6.03
CA SER A 20 -14.88 9.57 7.19
C SER A 20 -13.72 10.56 7.00
N ASN A 21 -12.74 10.23 6.14
CA ASN A 21 -11.53 11.04 5.94
C ASN A 21 -11.50 11.69 4.54
N ARG A 22 -12.63 12.29 4.12
CA ARG A 22 -12.72 13.05 2.85
C ARG A 22 -12.26 14.50 2.94
N ALA A 23 -12.11 15.03 4.15
CA ALA A 23 -11.67 16.40 4.38
C ALA A 23 -10.27 16.63 3.80
N MET A 24 -10.11 17.74 3.08
CA MET A 24 -8.82 18.17 2.56
C MET A 24 -7.87 18.42 3.73
N THR A 25 -6.73 17.74 3.72
CA THR A 25 -5.71 17.83 4.76
C THR A 25 -4.39 18.20 4.11
N THR A 26 -3.68 19.17 4.70
CA THR A 26 -2.32 19.51 4.28
C THR A 26 -1.37 18.46 4.83
N VAL A 27 -0.70 17.73 3.93
CA VAL A 27 0.32 16.74 4.26
C VAL A 27 1.69 17.31 3.91
N SER A 28 2.48 17.63 4.92
CA SER A 28 3.84 18.15 4.75
C SER A 28 4.85 16.99 4.65
N PHE A 29 5.60 16.93 3.56
CA PHE A 29 6.60 15.88 3.31
C PHE A 29 7.96 16.32 3.81
N TRP A 30 8.28 15.96 5.04
CA TRP A 30 9.62 16.15 5.58
C TRP A 30 10.52 14.97 5.17
N PRO A 31 11.80 15.19 4.82
CA PRO A 31 12.56 16.45 4.75
C PRO A 31 12.46 17.20 3.42
N PHE A 32 11.61 16.75 2.50
CA PHE A 32 11.54 17.26 1.13
C PHE A 32 10.94 18.68 0.99
N GLY A 33 10.27 19.18 2.04
CA GLY A 33 9.85 20.58 2.14
C GLY A 33 8.67 20.98 1.24
N PHE A 34 7.96 20.01 0.64
CA PHE A 34 6.74 20.27 -0.12
C PHE A 34 5.50 19.83 0.67
N GLU A 35 4.38 20.49 0.39
CA GLU A 35 3.08 20.23 1.01
C GLU A 35 2.09 19.80 -0.04
N LEU A 36 1.29 18.78 0.26
CA LEU A 36 0.21 18.34 -0.60
C LEU A 36 -1.13 18.55 0.10
N LEU A 37 -2.04 19.23 -0.57
CA LEU A 37 -3.43 19.38 -0.13
C LEU A 37 -4.28 18.30 -0.79
N LEU A 38 -4.59 17.24 -0.03
CA LEU A 38 -5.45 16.17 -0.50
C LEU A 38 -6.26 15.55 0.64
N PRO A 39 -7.34 14.81 0.35
CA PRO A 39 -8.02 14.04 1.38
C PRO A 39 -7.07 13.04 2.03
N LEU A 40 -7.07 12.99 3.36
CA LEU A 40 -6.21 12.08 4.12
C LEU A 40 -6.43 10.61 3.72
N SER A 41 -7.68 10.27 3.37
CA SER A 41 -8.03 8.96 2.83
C SER A 41 -7.23 8.58 1.58
N ILE A 42 -7.14 9.48 0.61
CA ILE A 42 -6.42 9.23 -0.65
C ILE A 42 -4.93 9.04 -0.37
N PHE A 43 -4.36 9.88 0.50
CA PHE A 43 -2.94 9.79 0.84
C PHE A 43 -2.60 8.43 1.45
N ILE A 44 -3.31 8.05 2.52
CA ILE A 44 -3.02 6.84 3.28
C ILE A 44 -3.28 5.58 2.43
N LEU A 45 -4.40 5.52 1.69
CA LEU A 45 -4.70 4.38 0.83
C LEU A 45 -3.65 4.22 -0.29
N SER A 46 -3.15 5.32 -0.84
CA SER A 46 -2.07 5.28 -1.85
C SER A 46 -0.79 4.67 -1.27
N VAL A 47 -0.42 5.01 -0.03
CA VAL A 47 0.74 4.42 0.66
C VAL A 47 0.57 2.90 0.81
N PHE A 48 -0.63 2.42 1.19
CA PHE A 48 -0.89 0.98 1.27
C PHE A 48 -0.75 0.27 -0.08
N VAL A 49 -1.29 0.86 -1.16
CA VAL A 49 -1.16 0.32 -2.51
C VAL A 49 0.30 0.28 -2.94
N LEU A 50 1.05 1.37 -2.74
CA LEU A 50 2.48 1.43 -3.06
C LEU A 50 3.28 0.40 -2.26
N GLY A 51 3.03 0.27 -0.95
CA GLY A 51 3.67 -0.73 -0.11
C GLY A 51 3.41 -2.16 -0.59
N PHE A 52 2.16 -2.47 -0.98
CA PHE A 52 1.82 -3.76 -1.57
C PHE A 52 2.57 -4.00 -2.88
N LEU A 53 2.55 -3.04 -3.81
CA LEU A 53 3.25 -3.15 -5.09
C LEU A 53 4.76 -3.35 -4.89
N LEU A 54 5.40 -2.55 -4.04
CA LEU A 54 6.82 -2.70 -3.70
C LEU A 54 7.11 -4.08 -3.09
N GLY A 55 6.29 -4.54 -2.16
CA GLY A 55 6.42 -5.87 -1.57
C GLY A 55 6.39 -6.97 -2.64
N THR A 56 5.42 -6.92 -3.56
CA THR A 56 5.33 -7.91 -4.65
C THR A 56 6.54 -7.88 -5.58
N ILE A 57 7.08 -6.70 -5.88
CA ILE A 57 8.29 -6.53 -6.71
C ILE A 57 9.49 -7.15 -6.00
N VAL A 58 9.67 -6.87 -4.70
CA VAL A 58 10.77 -7.41 -3.89
C VAL A 58 10.69 -8.93 -3.78
N THR A 59 9.51 -9.50 -3.53
CA THR A 59 9.32 -10.97 -3.50
C THR A 59 9.65 -11.62 -4.84
N LYS A 60 9.27 -10.99 -5.95
CA LYS A 60 9.62 -11.52 -7.29
C LYS A 60 11.12 -11.42 -7.56
N ALA A 61 11.73 -10.27 -7.27
CA ALA A 61 13.16 -10.06 -7.46
C ALA A 61 13.98 -11.10 -6.69
N THR A 62 13.70 -11.30 -5.41
CA THR A 62 14.40 -12.28 -4.56
C THR A 62 14.28 -13.71 -5.08
N ASN A 63 13.12 -14.12 -5.58
CA ASN A 63 12.92 -15.45 -6.18
C ASN A 63 13.71 -15.63 -7.50
N LEU A 64 13.81 -14.58 -8.32
CA LEU A 64 14.63 -14.60 -9.55
C LEU A 64 16.12 -14.77 -9.24
N PHE A 65 16.62 -14.10 -8.20
CA PHE A 65 18.01 -14.24 -7.76
C PHE A 65 18.31 -15.63 -7.16
N LYS A 66 17.37 -16.22 -6.39
CA LYS A 66 17.52 -17.60 -5.88
C LYS A 66 17.59 -18.63 -7.00
N ARG A 67 16.72 -18.52 -8.02
CA ARG A 67 16.65 -19.47 -9.15
C ARG A 67 17.96 -19.55 -9.96
N LYS A 68 18.67 -18.43 -10.12
CA LYS A 68 19.96 -18.40 -10.83
C LYS A 68 21.11 -19.07 -10.04
N LYS A 69 21.01 -19.14 -8.71
CA LYS A 69 22.04 -19.76 -7.85
C LYS A 69 21.98 -21.30 -7.90
N THR A 70 20.77 -21.86 -8.01
CA THR A 70 20.57 -23.33 -8.08
C THR A 70 20.98 -23.92 -9.43
N LEU A 71 20.95 -23.14 -10.52
CA LEU A 71 21.37 -23.57 -11.86
C LEU A 71 22.89 -23.52 -12.10
N LYS A 72 23.66 -23.01 -11.13
CA LYS A 72 25.13 -22.88 -11.21
C LYS A 72 25.87 -23.90 -10.33
N THR A 73 25.17 -24.90 -9.80
CA THR A 73 25.71 -26.08 -9.10
C THR A 73 25.43 -27.30 -9.96
#